data_AF-A0A935PV01-F1
#
_entry.id   AF-A0A935PV01-F1
#
_cell.length_a   1.000
_cell.length_b   1.000
_cell.length_c   1.000
_cell.angle_alpha   90.00
_cell.angle_beta   90.00
_cell.angle_gamma   90.00
#
_symmetry.space_group_name_H-M   'P 1'
#
loop_
_entity.id
_entity.type
_entity.pdbx_description
1 polymer ?
#
loop_
_entity_poly.entity_id
_entity_poly.type
_entity_poly.pdbx_seq_one_letter_code
_entity_poly.pdbx_strand_id
1 'polypeptide(L)'
;MAAKIIKLVAPNNLPIVGVRLEDGAVCECVYSYDNVSLLGEMVLQNNGGANILKRDGDSVLVDSAGNEWRSSDIEYDSILRS
;
A
#
# COMPACT_ATOMS: atom_id res chain seq x y z
N MET A 1 18.24 2.04 14.12
CA MET A 1 17.87 1.29 12.89
C MET A 1 16.76 2.07 12.22
N ALA A 2 16.85 2.31 10.91
CA ALA A 2 15.98 3.25 10.22
C ALA A 2 15.16 2.52 9.15
N ALA A 3 13.89 2.22 9.47
CA ALA A 3 12.90 1.90 8.46
C ALA A 3 12.84 3.06 7.44
N LYS A 4 12.86 2.75 6.15
CA LYS A 4 12.78 3.75 5.08
C LYS A 4 11.34 3.84 4.63
N ILE A 5 10.79 5.06 4.61
CA ILE A 5 9.50 5.31 3.97
C ILE A 5 9.70 5.19 2.46
N ILE A 6 8.96 4.27 1.82
CA ILE A 6 9.00 4.05 0.38
C ILE A 6 7.68 4.55 -0.21
N LYS A 7 7.78 5.22 -1.35
CA LYS A 7 6.60 5.58 -2.14
C LYS A 7 6.17 4.36 -2.93
N LEU A 8 4.97 3.86 -2.66
CA LEU A 8 4.38 2.79 -3.45
C LEU A 8 3.95 3.31 -4.81
N VAL A 9 4.32 2.59 -5.86
CA VAL A 9 4.01 2.93 -7.26
C VAL A 9 3.44 1.68 -7.92
N ALA A 10 2.34 1.84 -8.65
CA ALA A 10 1.73 0.77 -9.43
C ALA A 10 2.55 0.44 -10.69
N PRO A 11 2.40 -0.78 -11.27
CA PRO A 11 3.08 -1.19 -12.50
C PRO A 11 2.86 -0.25 -13.70
N ASN A 12 1.77 0.51 -13.70
CA ASN A 12 1.47 1.56 -14.67
C ASN A 12 2.23 2.88 -14.42
N ASN A 13 3.22 2.90 -13.51
CA ASN A 13 3.98 4.05 -13.04
C ASN A 13 3.15 5.15 -12.36
N LEU A 14 1.93 4.84 -11.90
CA LEU A 14 1.11 5.78 -11.13
C LEU A 14 1.36 5.61 -9.63
N PRO A 15 1.39 6.70 -8.85
CA PRO A 15 1.54 6.60 -7.41
C PRO A 15 0.31 5.94 -6.78
N ILE A 16 0.54 5.12 -5.76
CA ILE A 16 -0.54 4.64 -4.89
C ILE A 16 -0.95 5.79 -3.98
N VAL A 17 -2.25 6.05 -3.94
CA VAL A 17 -2.85 7.10 -3.11
C VAL A 17 -3.39 6.54 -1.80
N GLY A 18 -3.66 5.24 -1.73
CA GLY A 18 -4.16 4.63 -0.50
C GLY A 18 -4.57 3.17 -0.65
N VAL A 19 -5.25 2.67 0.38
CA VAL A 19 -5.88 1.36 0.42
C VAL A 19 -7.39 1.49 0.32
N ARG A 20 -8.05 0.57 -0.37
CA ARG A 20 -9.50 0.46 -0.41
C ARG A 20 -10.01 -0.13 0.91
N LEU A 21 -11.07 0.46 1.45
CA LEU A 21 -11.80 -0.04 2.62
C LEU A 21 -13.05 -0.82 2.20
N GLU A 22 -13.60 -1.64 3.10
CA GLU A 22 -14.81 -2.44 2.85
C GLU A 22 -16.05 -1.60 2.55
N ASP A 23 -16.09 -0.34 3.03
CA ASP A 23 -17.17 0.62 2.74
C ASP A 23 -17.02 1.30 1.36
N GLY A 24 -15.96 0.97 0.62
CA GLY A 24 -15.63 1.54 -0.68
C GLY A 24 -14.78 2.81 -0.65
N ALA A 25 -14.52 3.38 0.54
CA ALA A 25 -13.64 4.53 0.70
C ALA A 25 -12.18 4.16 0.38
N VAL A 26 -11.37 5.18 0.11
CA VAL A 26 -9.92 5.05 -0.02
C VAL A 26 -9.28 5.75 1.16
N CYS A 27 -8.48 5.01 1.91
CA CYS A 27 -7.75 5.50 3.08
C CYS A 27 -6.29 5.71 2.71
N GLU A 28 -5.75 6.90 2.98
CA GLU A 28 -4.34 7.19 2.76
C GLU A 28 -3.47 6.28 3.62
N CYS A 29 -2.37 5.79 3.05
CA CYS A 29 -1.46 4.89 3.75
C CYS A 29 0.00 5.26 3.49
N VAL A 30 0.84 5.04 4.49
CA VAL A 30 2.30 5.17 4.39
C VAL A 30 2.91 3.80 4.52
N TYR A 31 3.78 3.44 3.57
CA TYR A 31 4.53 2.20 3.60
C TYR A 31 5.97 2.47 4.04
N SER A 32 6.42 1.70 5.02
CA SER A 32 7.81 1.68 5.46
C SER A 32 8.38 0.28 5.33
N TYR A 33 9.62 0.21 4.88
CA TYR A 33 10.34 -1.05 4.69
C TYR A 33 11.67 -1.01 5.42
N ASP A 34 11.97 -2.09 6.14
CA ASP A 34 13.26 -2.34 6.79
C ASP A 34 14.02 -3.40 5.99
N ASN A 35 15.11 -2.99 5.32
CA ASN A 35 15.94 -3.87 4.49
C ASN A 35 16.83 -4.83 5.31
N VAL A 36 16.98 -4.61 6.61
CA VAL A 36 17.75 -5.50 7.50
C VAL A 36 16.86 -6.63 7.99
N SER A 37 15.64 -6.31 8.41
CA SER A 37 14.66 -7.29 8.91
C SER A 37 13.80 -7.90 7.81
N LEU A 38 13.86 -7.36 6.58
CA LEU A 38 13.00 -7.70 5.45
C LEU A 38 11.50 -7.56 5.77
N LEU A 39 11.17 -6.59 6.62
CA LEU A 39 9.80 -6.34 7.08
C LEU A 39 9.23 -5.07 6.43
N GLY A 40 8.03 -5.22 5.86
CA GLY A 40 7.20 -4.12 5.41
C GLY A 40 6.10 -3.82 6.43
N GLU A 41 5.89 -2.55 6.74
CA GLU A 41 4.81 -2.07 7.59
C GLU A 41 4.01 -1.01 6.84
N MET A 42 2.69 -1.20 6.76
CA MET A 42 1.75 -0.24 6.18
C MET A 42 0.94 0.41 7.29
N VAL A 43 1.08 1.72 7.43
CA VAL A 43 0.37 2.53 8.42
C VAL A 43 -0.74 3.31 7.73
N LEU A 44 -1.99 3.08 8.14
CA LEU A 44 -3.14 3.83 7.64
C LEU A 44 -3.25 5.18 8.34
N GLN A 45 -3.44 6.24 7.56
CA GLN A 45 -3.73 7.57 8.09
C GLN A 45 -5.23 7.77 8.14
N ASN A 46 -5.77 7.79 9.37
CA ASN A 46 -7.18 8.10 9.65
C ASN A 46 -8.20 7.12 9.02
N ASN A 47 -8.17 5.87 9.48
CA ASN A 47 -8.99 4.76 8.94
C ASN A 47 -10.51 4.87 9.16
N GLY A 48 -11.00 5.91 9.87
CA GLY A 48 -12.44 6.10 10.13
C GLY A 48 -13.16 4.94 10.86
N GLY A 49 -12.46 3.86 11.20
CA GLY A 49 -13.00 2.63 11.80
C GLY A 49 -13.41 1.53 10.80
N ALA A 50 -13.32 1.74 9.49
CA ALA A 50 -13.64 0.72 8.50
C ALA A 50 -12.47 -0.27 8.30
N ASN A 51 -12.75 -1.51 7.96
CA ASN A 51 -11.69 -2.49 7.70
C ASN A 51 -11.10 -2.30 6.31
N ILE A 52 -9.84 -2.69 6.15
CA ILE A 52 -9.19 -2.78 4.84
C ILE A 52 -9.90 -3.84 4.01
N LEU A 53 -10.26 -3.49 2.77
CA LEU A 53 -10.77 -4.46 1.82
C LEU A 53 -9.67 -5.45 1.46
N LYS A 54 -9.93 -6.72 1.74
CA LYS A 54 -9.06 -7.82 1.32
C LYS A 54 -9.70 -8.65 0.22
N ARG A 55 -8.95 -8.95 -0.83
CA ARG A 55 -9.35 -9.88 -1.90
C ARG A 55 -8.27 -10.95 -2.01
N ASP A 56 -8.67 -12.22 -1.91
CA ASP A 56 -7.76 -13.37 -1.89
C ASP A 56 -6.70 -13.32 -0.77
N GLY A 57 -6.99 -12.62 0.32
CA GLY A 57 -6.07 -12.43 1.45
C GLY A 57 -5.14 -11.21 1.32
N ASP A 58 -5.05 -10.62 0.13
CA ASP A 58 -4.28 -9.41 -0.14
C ASP A 58 -5.10 -8.14 0.11
N SER A 59 -4.44 -7.09 0.61
CA SER A 59 -5.07 -5.77 0.71
C SER A 59 -5.17 -5.14 -0.68
N VAL A 60 -6.26 -4.41 -0.93
CA VAL A 60 -6.47 -3.74 -2.22
C VAL A 60 -5.94 -2.31 -2.14
N LEU A 61 -4.85 -2.01 -2.85
CA LEU A 61 -4.32 -0.66 -3.01
C LEU A 61 -4.97 0.04 -4.19
N VAL A 62 -5.03 1.37 -4.13
CA VAL A 62 -5.64 2.22 -5.17
C VAL A 62 -4.62 3.22 -5.66
N ASP A 63 -4.45 3.30 -6.98
CA ASP A 63 -3.60 4.30 -7.62
C ASP A 63 -4.30 5.64 -7.85
N SER A 64 -3.56 6.66 -8.27
CA SER A 64 -4.11 7.99 -8.55
C SER A 64 -5.13 8.05 -9.68
N ALA A 65 -5.23 7.01 -10.51
CA ALA A 65 -6.26 6.88 -11.55
C ALA A 65 -7.48 6.08 -11.08
N GLY A 66 -7.47 5.57 -9.84
CA GLY A 66 -8.54 4.76 -9.26
C GLY A 66 -8.48 3.29 -9.63
N ASN A 67 -7.38 2.80 -10.22
CA ASN A 67 -7.22 1.36 -10.47
C ASN A 67 -6.85 0.65 -9.17
N GLU A 68 -7.32 -0.59 -9.07
CA GLU A 68 -7.14 -1.44 -7.90
C GLU A 68 -5.99 -2.43 -8.14
N TRP A 69 -5.09 -2.55 -7.17
CA TRP A 69 -3.91 -3.39 -7.24
C TRP A 69 -3.78 -4.24 -5.97
N ARG A 70 -3.21 -5.44 -6.07
CA ARG A 70 -2.91 -6.27 -4.89
C ARG A 70 -1.68 -5.71 -4.18
N SER A 71 -1.75 -5.58 -2.86
CA SER A 71 -0.65 -5.02 -2.06
C SER A 71 0.65 -5.77 -2.29
N SER A 72 0.64 -7.11 -2.33
CA SER A 72 1.84 -7.92 -2.56
C SER A 72 2.57 -7.59 -3.87
N ASP A 73 1.84 -7.36 -4.96
CA ASP A 73 2.44 -7.01 -6.26
C ASP A 73 3.10 -5.63 -6.22
N ILE A 74 2.44 -4.68 -5.56
CA ILE A 74 2.93 -3.30 -5.45
C ILE A 74 4.12 -3.20 -4.51
N GLU A 75 4.05 -3.83 -3.35
CA GLU A 75 5.11 -3.81 -2.34
C GLU A 75 6.40 -4.37 -2.93
N TYR A 76 6.31 -5.53 -3.60
CA TYR A 76 7.46 -6.17 -4.22
C TYR A 76 8.09 -5.32 -5.34
N ASP A 77 7.29 -4.79 -6.27
CA ASP A 77 7.79 -3.92 -7.35
C ASP A 77 8.39 -2.62 -6.80
N SER A 78 7.75 -2.02 -5.79
CA SER A 78 8.21 -0.77 -5.19
C SER A 78 9.52 -0.94 -4.41
N ILE A 79 9.70 -2.06 -3.69
CA ILE A 79 10.95 -2.38 -2.99
C ILE A 79 12.09 -2.58 -3.99
N LEU A 80 11.86 -3.30 -5.10
CA LEU A 80 12.86 -3.51 -6.15
C LEU A 80 13.31 -2.21 -6.84
N ARG A 81 12.48 -1.17 -6.82
CA ARG A 81 12.75 0.14 -7.41
C ARG A 81 13.36 1.17 -6.43
N SER A 82 13.41 0.89 -5.12
CA SER A 82 13.76 1.86 -4.06
C SER A 82 15.24 1.93 -3.69
#